data_AF-A0A347AI96-F1
#
_entry.id   AF-A0A347AI96-F1
#
_cell.length_a   1.000
_cell.length_b   1.000
_cell.length_c   1.000
_cell.angle_alpha   90.00
_cell.angle_beta   90.00
_cell.angle_gamma   90.00
#
_symmetry.space_group_name_H-M   'P 1'
#
loop_
_entity.id
_entity.type
_entity.pdbx_description
1 polymer ?
#
loop_
_entity_poly.entity_id
_entity_poly.type
_entity_poly.pdbx_seq_one_letter_code
_entity_poly.pdbx_strand_id
1 'polypeptide(L)'
;MIRFGDGTGTKVMMISGVHGNEIPPQIAMLNMVNYLMDKDIQGTIYIVPFAIPSSTANVARYWNGQNPNTISHIPGTPTYKILNVAKQNKVNYLGDFHSTREGGYPGANAVFCSKYPLYTSYKMAYYISKQTSSKLLVYSTAAMEYPGAVEDASNIMGIPAITCESLSNHGTVRSGSVSRSFYQMVFLARYAKLV
;
A
#
# COMPACT_ATOMS: atom_id res chain seq x y z
N MET A 1 -7.42 9.35 -8.04
CA MET A 1 -7.53 9.25 -6.56
C MET A 1 -8.97 9.51 -6.20
N ILE A 2 -9.56 8.62 -5.41
CA ILE A 2 -10.92 8.75 -4.87
C ILE A 2 -10.78 9.15 -3.40
N ARG A 3 -11.67 10.00 -2.89
CA ARG A 3 -11.64 10.49 -1.51
C ARG A 3 -12.96 10.17 -0.81
N PHE A 4 -12.85 9.60 0.39
CA PHE A 4 -13.95 9.41 1.33
C PHE A 4 -13.69 10.23 2.59
N GLY A 5 -14.73 10.87 3.14
CA GLY A 5 -14.65 11.75 4.31
C GLY A 5 -14.46 13.23 3.99
N ASP A 6 -14.53 14.07 5.02
CA ASP A 6 -14.69 15.52 4.92
C ASP A 6 -13.36 16.31 4.84
N GLY A 7 -12.22 15.60 4.88
CA GLY A 7 -10.89 16.22 4.78
C GLY A 7 -10.30 16.62 6.13
N THR A 8 -11.02 16.35 7.21
CA THR A 8 -10.59 16.56 8.60
C THR A 8 -10.14 15.24 9.24
N GLY A 9 -9.71 15.30 10.50
CA GLY A 9 -9.31 14.13 11.27
C GLY A 9 -8.08 13.40 10.73
N THR A 10 -7.98 12.11 11.07
CA THR A 10 -6.92 11.21 10.61
C THR A 10 -7.07 10.92 9.12
N LYS A 11 -5.95 10.94 8.40
CA LYS A 11 -5.88 10.78 6.95
C LYS A 11 -5.08 9.54 6.58
N VAL A 12 -5.71 8.61 5.88
CA VAL A 12 -5.04 7.40 5.37
C VAL A 12 -4.99 7.47 3.85
N MET A 13 -3.85 7.12 3.26
CA MET A 13 -3.74 6.87 1.83
C MET A 13 -3.49 5.38 1.59
N MET A 14 -4.27 4.78 0.71
CA MET A 14 -4.12 3.41 0.26
C MET A 14 -3.87 3.39 -1.23
N ILE A 15 -2.80 2.74 -1.64
CA ILE A 15 -2.40 2.67 -3.05
C ILE A 15 -2.20 1.22 -3.48
N SER A 16 -2.48 0.95 -4.75
CA SER A 16 -2.07 -0.30 -5.42
C SER A 16 -1.70 0.00 -6.86
N GLY A 17 -1.15 -0.98 -7.58
CA GLY A 17 -0.78 -0.81 -8.98
C GLY A 17 0.47 0.05 -9.17
N VAL A 18 1.38 0.03 -8.19
CA VAL A 18 2.79 0.44 -8.38
C VAL A 18 3.43 -0.48 -9.42
N HIS A 19 3.18 -1.79 -9.30
CA HIS A 19 3.37 -2.77 -10.37
C HIS A 19 2.01 -3.11 -10.99
N GLY A 20 1.83 -2.86 -12.28
CA GLY A 20 0.56 -3.06 -12.97
C GLY A 20 0.15 -4.52 -13.12
N ASN A 21 1.12 -5.44 -13.08
CA ASN A 21 0.89 -6.87 -13.15
C ASN A 21 0.50 -7.52 -11.80
N GLU A 22 0.36 -6.75 -10.73
CA GLU A 22 -0.07 -7.25 -9.42
C GLU A 22 -1.56 -6.98 -9.24
N ILE A 23 -2.38 -7.86 -9.83
CA ILE A 23 -3.81 -7.63 -10.06
C ILE A 23 -4.67 -7.64 -8.78
N PRO A 24 -4.51 -8.60 -7.84
CA PRO A 24 -5.42 -8.71 -6.69
C PRO A 24 -5.63 -7.44 -5.84
N PRO A 25 -4.58 -6.69 -5.44
CA PRO A 25 -4.76 -5.47 -4.66
C PRO A 25 -5.50 -4.38 -5.43
N GLN A 26 -5.37 -4.33 -6.76
CA GLN A 26 -6.05 -3.35 -7.60
C GLN A 26 -7.57 -3.60 -7.63
N ILE A 27 -7.98 -4.87 -7.75
CA ILE A 27 -9.39 -5.26 -7.62
C ILE A 27 -9.89 -5.00 -6.19
N ALA A 28 -9.08 -5.34 -5.18
CA ALA A 28 -9.43 -5.13 -3.78
C ALA A 28 -9.63 -3.65 -3.43
N MET A 29 -8.88 -2.74 -4.04
CA MET A 29 -9.09 -1.29 -3.91
C MET A 29 -10.46 -0.86 -4.44
N LEU A 30 -10.93 -1.44 -5.55
CA LEU A 30 -12.29 -1.17 -6.05
C LEU A 30 -13.36 -1.73 -5.10
N ASN A 31 -13.13 -2.91 -4.51
CA ASN A 31 -14.00 -3.43 -3.47
C ASN A 31 -14.00 -2.53 -2.22
N MET A 32 -12.86 -1.94 -1.88
CA MET A 32 -12.74 -0.96 -0.79
C MET A 32 -13.55 0.30 -1.08
N VAL A 33 -13.55 0.80 -2.33
CA VAL A 33 -14.43 1.92 -2.75
C VAL A 33 -15.89 1.58 -2.46
N ASN A 34 -16.37 0.40 -2.89
CA ASN A 34 -17.74 -0.02 -2.63
C ASN A 34 -18.03 -0.17 -1.14
N TYR A 35 -17.11 -0.76 -0.37
CA TYR A 35 -17.24 -0.92 1.08
C TYR A 35 -17.39 0.41 1.82
N LEU A 36 -16.72 1.46 1.35
CA LEU A 36 -16.70 2.78 1.99
C LEU A 36 -17.92 3.65 1.67
N MET A 37 -18.70 3.35 0.63
CA MET A 37 -19.85 4.18 0.24
C MET A 37 -20.92 4.27 1.34
N ASP A 38 -21.09 3.19 2.11
CA ASP A 38 -22.12 3.07 3.14
C ASP A 38 -21.54 3.17 4.56
N LYS A 39 -20.38 3.81 4.72
CA LYS A 39 -19.69 3.94 6.01
C LYS A 39 -19.64 5.40 6.46
N ASP A 40 -19.88 5.57 7.75
CA ASP A 40 -19.53 6.81 8.43
C ASP A 40 -18.02 6.85 8.67
N ILE A 41 -17.34 7.84 8.08
CA ILE A 41 -15.89 7.93 8.05
C ILE A 41 -15.41 8.98 9.03
N GLN A 42 -14.74 8.55 10.09
CA GLN A 42 -14.22 9.42 11.15
C GLN A 42 -12.83 9.99 10.79
N GLY A 43 -12.74 10.65 9.63
CA GLY A 43 -11.52 11.23 9.08
C GLY A 43 -11.52 11.27 7.56
N THR A 44 -10.40 10.92 6.91
CA THR A 44 -10.30 10.88 5.44
C THR A 44 -9.56 9.65 4.94
N ILE A 45 -10.10 8.99 3.92
CA ILE A 45 -9.43 7.89 3.20
C ILE A 45 -9.23 8.30 1.74
N TYR A 46 -7.97 8.28 1.28
CA TYR A 46 -7.59 8.43 -0.12
C TYR A 46 -7.33 7.06 -0.73
N ILE A 47 -8.03 6.73 -1.80
CA ILE A 47 -7.91 5.46 -2.53
C ILE A 47 -7.27 5.72 -3.90
N VAL A 48 -6.17 5.03 -4.20
CA VAL A 48 -5.50 5.03 -5.51
C VAL A 48 -5.39 3.59 -6.02
N PRO A 49 -6.41 3.08 -6.73
CA PRO A 49 -6.42 1.67 -7.18
C PRO A 49 -5.33 1.37 -8.20
N PHE A 50 -4.97 2.37 -9.02
CA PHE A 50 -4.01 2.25 -10.10
C PHE A 50 -3.00 3.39 -9.98
N ALA A 51 -1.90 3.17 -9.25
CA ALA A 51 -0.86 4.17 -9.05
C ALA A 51 -0.18 4.55 -10.37
N ILE A 52 -0.02 3.58 -11.28
CA ILE A 52 0.48 3.79 -12.64
C ILE A 52 -0.53 3.18 -13.63
N PRO A 53 -1.57 3.94 -14.04
CA PRO A 53 -2.65 3.40 -14.88
C PRO A 53 -2.17 2.76 -16.18
N SER A 54 -1.13 3.31 -16.81
CA SER A 54 -0.54 2.73 -18.02
C SER A 54 0.12 1.36 -17.75
N SER A 55 0.77 1.17 -16.60
CA SER A 55 1.32 -0.13 -16.22
C SER A 55 0.20 -1.13 -15.96
N THR A 56 -0.88 -0.73 -15.27
CA THR A 56 -2.06 -1.58 -15.06
C THR A 56 -2.67 -2.02 -16.39
N ALA A 57 -2.92 -1.07 -17.30
CA ALA A 57 -3.54 -1.35 -18.59
C ALA A 57 -2.74 -2.33 -19.46
N ASN A 58 -1.40 -2.34 -19.30
CA ASN A 58 -0.50 -3.21 -20.05
C ASN A 58 -0.03 -4.44 -19.24
N VAL A 59 -0.55 -4.67 -18.03
CA VAL A 59 -0.10 -5.73 -17.12
C VAL A 59 1.44 -5.71 -16.98
N ALA A 60 2.01 -4.51 -16.81
CA ALA A 60 3.44 -4.28 -16.80
C ALA A 60 3.99 -4.11 -15.39
N ARG A 61 5.14 -4.74 -15.10
CA ARG A 61 5.87 -4.54 -13.84
C ARG A 61 6.66 -3.23 -13.85
N TYR A 62 7.37 -2.98 -14.93
CA TYR A 62 8.31 -1.88 -15.06
C TYR A 62 7.66 -0.68 -15.75
N TRP A 63 7.99 0.51 -15.28
CA TRP A 63 7.64 1.77 -15.93
C TRP A 63 8.89 2.33 -16.60
N ASN A 64 8.88 2.49 -17.93
CA ASN A 64 10.03 2.95 -18.72
C ASN A 64 11.32 2.18 -18.41
N GLY A 65 11.23 0.85 -18.28
CA GLY A 65 12.36 -0.03 -17.97
C GLY A 65 12.85 0.02 -16.52
N GLN A 66 12.24 0.82 -15.65
CA GLN A 66 12.62 0.96 -14.25
C GLN A 66 11.57 0.35 -13.32
N ASN A 67 12.02 -0.18 -12.18
CA ASN A 67 11.12 -0.64 -11.13
C ASN A 67 10.57 0.58 -10.39
N PRO A 68 9.26 0.88 -10.47
CA PRO A 68 8.70 2.06 -9.80
C PRO A 68 8.87 2.04 -8.28
N ASN A 69 8.96 0.85 -7.69
CA ASN A 69 9.17 0.66 -6.25
C ASN A 69 10.65 0.67 -5.84
N THR A 70 11.56 1.17 -6.67
CA THR A 70 12.96 1.46 -6.27
C THR A 70 13.34 2.92 -6.53
N ILE A 71 12.42 3.72 -7.09
CA ILE A 71 12.66 5.09 -7.56
C ILE A 71 11.64 6.08 -6.99
N SER A 72 10.94 5.73 -5.92
CA SER A 72 9.89 6.58 -5.32
C SER A 72 10.45 7.88 -4.73
N HIS A 73 11.74 7.91 -4.40
CA HIS A 73 12.44 9.09 -3.90
C HIS A 73 12.93 10.03 -5.01
N ILE A 74 12.85 9.62 -6.28
CA ILE A 74 13.40 10.39 -7.41
C ILE A 74 12.33 11.34 -7.96
N PRO A 75 12.57 12.66 -7.99
CA PRO A 75 11.62 13.62 -8.55
C PRO A 75 11.21 13.30 -10.00
N GLY A 76 9.92 13.47 -10.29
CA GLY A 76 9.34 13.24 -11.62
C GLY A 76 8.86 11.81 -11.88
N THR A 77 9.21 10.83 -11.06
CA THR A 77 8.72 9.45 -11.20
C THR A 77 7.24 9.33 -10.76
N PRO A 78 6.49 8.32 -11.24
CA PRO A 78 5.10 8.14 -10.86
C PRO A 78 4.91 7.95 -9.34
N THR A 79 5.76 7.15 -8.71
CA THR A 79 5.70 6.88 -7.27
C THR A 79 6.13 8.08 -6.43
N TYR A 80 7.06 8.92 -6.91
CA TYR A 80 7.34 10.21 -6.27
C TYR A 80 6.13 11.16 -6.29
N LYS A 81 5.34 11.17 -7.37
CA LYS A 81 4.09 11.95 -7.40
C LYS A 81 3.10 11.49 -6.34
N ILE A 82 2.99 10.17 -6.09
CA ILE A 82 2.17 9.62 -5.01
C ILE A 82 2.64 10.14 -3.64
N LEU A 83 3.94 10.09 -3.35
CA LEU A 83 4.51 10.61 -2.11
C LEU A 83 4.23 12.10 -1.93
N ASN A 84 4.38 12.89 -3.00
CA ASN A 84 4.07 14.31 -2.96
C ASN A 84 2.60 14.59 -2.68
N VAL A 85 1.68 13.85 -3.31
CA VAL A 85 0.25 13.96 -3.02
C VAL A 85 -0.04 13.59 -1.57
N ALA A 86 0.59 12.53 -1.04
CA ALA A 86 0.45 12.14 0.36
C ALA A 86 0.90 13.26 1.31
N LYS A 87 2.06 13.88 1.04
CA LYS A 87 2.61 15.01 1.80
C LYS A 87 1.70 16.24 1.75
N GLN A 88 1.26 16.62 0.55
CA GLN A 88 0.39 17.78 0.33
C GLN A 88 -0.95 17.63 1.07
N ASN A 89 -1.50 16.40 1.11
CA ASN A 89 -2.74 16.11 1.82
C ASN A 89 -2.54 15.85 3.32
N LYS A 90 -1.30 15.94 3.84
CA LYS A 90 -0.93 15.68 5.24
C LYS A 90 -1.41 14.30 5.70
N VAL A 91 -1.17 13.28 4.87
CA VAL A 91 -1.51 11.89 5.19
C VAL A 91 -0.80 11.45 6.47
N ASN A 92 -1.54 10.83 7.38
CA ASN A 92 -1.01 10.29 8.63
C ASN A 92 -0.47 8.87 8.48
N TYR A 93 -1.09 8.05 7.62
CA TYR A 93 -0.66 6.66 7.39
C TYR A 93 -0.78 6.30 5.91
N LEU A 94 0.20 5.56 5.38
CA LEU A 94 0.21 5.07 4.00
C LEU A 94 0.26 3.54 3.96
N GLY A 95 -0.59 2.93 3.13
CA GLY A 95 -0.52 1.51 2.79
C GLY A 95 -0.25 1.31 1.30
N ASP A 96 0.83 0.60 0.99
CA ASP A 96 1.19 0.21 -0.37
C ASP A 96 0.87 -1.29 -0.57
N PHE A 97 -0.10 -1.59 -1.42
CA PHE A 97 -0.68 -2.94 -1.56
C PHE A 97 -0.25 -3.61 -2.86
N HIS A 98 0.38 -4.77 -2.70
CA HIS A 98 1.05 -5.57 -3.74
C HIS A 98 0.52 -7.01 -3.76
N SER A 99 1.00 -7.77 -4.75
CA SER A 99 0.88 -9.23 -4.74
C SER A 99 2.21 -9.90 -5.05
N THR A 100 2.49 -10.99 -4.35
CA THR A 100 3.72 -11.76 -4.49
C THR A 100 3.45 -13.14 -5.08
N ARG A 101 4.37 -13.63 -5.90
CA ARG A 101 4.33 -14.98 -6.47
C ARG A 101 4.90 -16.02 -5.50
N GLU A 102 4.47 -17.27 -5.66
CA GLU A 102 5.11 -18.39 -4.96
C GLU A 102 6.60 -18.50 -5.33
N GLY A 103 7.46 -18.77 -4.34
CA GLY A 103 8.92 -18.70 -4.48
C GLY A 103 9.49 -17.28 -4.70
N GLY A 104 8.65 -16.25 -4.71
CA GLY A 104 9.07 -14.86 -4.65
C GLY A 104 9.52 -14.45 -3.24
N TYR A 105 9.96 -13.20 -3.11
CA TYR A 105 10.18 -12.58 -1.82
C TYR A 105 9.00 -11.62 -1.57
N PRO A 106 8.06 -11.93 -0.65
CA PRO A 106 8.16 -12.94 0.41
C PRO A 106 7.56 -14.32 0.08
N GLY A 107 6.85 -14.47 -1.04
CA GLY A 107 6.26 -15.75 -1.45
C GLY A 107 5.11 -16.23 -0.57
N ALA A 108 4.54 -15.33 0.22
CA ALA A 108 3.42 -15.59 1.13
C ALA A 108 2.62 -14.30 1.38
N ASN A 109 1.41 -14.43 1.91
CA ASN A 109 0.68 -13.27 2.42
C ASN A 109 1.50 -12.63 3.55
N ALA A 110 1.81 -11.34 3.43
CA ALA A 110 2.72 -10.69 4.36
C ALA A 110 2.43 -9.21 4.54
N VAL A 111 2.96 -8.64 5.62
CA VAL A 111 2.96 -7.21 5.91
C VAL A 111 4.37 -6.79 6.30
N PHE A 112 4.85 -5.73 5.68
CA PHE A 112 6.22 -5.24 5.73
C PHE A 112 6.25 -3.87 6.36
N CYS A 113 7.34 -3.58 7.06
CA CYS A 113 7.65 -2.23 7.50
C CYS A 113 9.11 -2.08 7.92
N SER A 114 9.57 -0.85 7.94
CA SER A 114 10.79 -0.43 8.64
C SER A 114 10.48 0.22 10.00
N LYS A 115 11.20 -0.17 11.06
CA LYS A 115 11.01 0.38 12.43
C LYS A 115 11.48 1.83 12.58
N TYR A 116 12.55 2.22 11.87
CA TYR A 116 13.12 3.56 11.91
C TYR A 116 12.99 4.24 10.53
N PRO A 117 12.68 5.54 10.45
CA PRO A 117 12.55 6.50 11.55
C PRO A 117 11.22 6.45 12.34
N LEU A 118 10.17 5.81 11.81
CA LEU A 118 8.84 5.87 12.41
C LEU A 118 8.39 4.50 12.95
N TYR A 119 8.54 4.31 14.27
CA TYR A 119 8.13 3.07 14.93
C TYR A 119 6.62 2.77 14.80
N THR A 120 5.82 3.78 14.47
CA THR A 120 4.39 3.62 14.15
C THR A 120 4.16 2.69 12.96
N SER A 121 5.06 2.65 11.96
CA SER A 121 5.01 1.70 10.84
C SER A 121 5.00 0.24 11.33
N TYR A 122 5.84 -0.06 12.33
CA TYR A 122 5.84 -1.38 12.98
C TYR A 122 4.55 -1.67 13.73
N LYS A 123 3.98 -0.70 14.46
CA LYS A 123 2.70 -0.89 15.17
C LYS A 123 1.56 -1.19 14.19
N MET A 124 1.53 -0.49 13.05
CA MET A 124 0.58 -0.74 11.96
C MET A 124 0.75 -2.16 11.40
N ALA A 125 1.98 -2.51 11.00
CA ALA A 125 2.27 -3.81 10.41
C ALA A 125 1.97 -4.97 11.37
N TYR A 126 2.35 -4.83 12.64
CA TYR A 126 2.05 -5.81 13.69
C TYR A 126 0.54 -5.99 13.87
N TYR A 127 -0.22 -4.91 13.97
CA TYR A 127 -1.68 -4.98 14.11
C TYR A 127 -2.30 -5.72 12.91
N ILE A 128 -2.01 -5.26 11.69
CA ILE A 128 -2.62 -5.81 10.47
C ILE A 128 -2.22 -7.27 10.29
N SER A 129 -0.93 -7.61 10.44
CA SER A 129 -0.44 -9.00 10.28
C SER A 129 -1.16 -9.99 11.19
N LYS A 130 -1.46 -9.61 12.44
CA LYS A 130 -2.22 -10.44 13.39
C LYS A 130 -3.67 -10.61 12.96
N GLN A 131 -4.32 -9.54 12.52
CA GLN A 131 -5.72 -9.57 12.08
C GLN A 131 -5.91 -10.34 10.76
N THR A 132 -4.91 -10.32 9.88
CA THR A 132 -4.98 -10.98 8.57
C THR A 132 -4.19 -12.28 8.52
N SER A 133 -3.73 -12.82 9.65
CA SER A 133 -2.88 -14.03 9.70
C SER A 133 -1.76 -14.00 8.65
N SER A 134 -1.20 -12.82 8.41
CA SER A 134 -0.17 -12.59 7.39
C SER A 134 1.19 -12.62 8.07
N LYS A 135 2.22 -13.08 7.36
CA LYS A 135 3.59 -13.06 7.87
C LYS A 135 4.01 -11.62 8.12
N LEU A 136 4.49 -11.34 9.33
CA LEU A 136 5.07 -10.04 9.64
C LEU A 136 6.55 -10.04 9.24
N LEU A 137 6.96 -9.08 8.41
CA LEU A 137 8.34 -8.85 7.99
C LEU A 137 8.77 -7.47 8.45
N VAL A 138 9.81 -7.42 9.29
CA VAL A 138 10.21 -6.19 9.97
C VAL A 138 11.67 -5.94 9.73
N TYR A 139 11.96 -4.75 9.23
CA TYR A 139 13.30 -4.26 9.00
C TYR A 139 13.66 -3.19 10.03
N SER A 140 14.96 -3.03 10.27
CA SER A 140 15.45 -2.11 11.30
C SER A 140 15.31 -0.67 10.85
N THR A 141 15.72 -0.36 9.61
CA THR A 141 15.91 1.00 9.11
C THR A 141 15.41 1.12 7.69
N ALA A 142 14.57 2.13 7.44
CA ALA A 142 14.04 2.39 6.11
C ALA A 142 15.15 2.65 5.09
N ALA A 143 14.96 2.14 3.88
CA ALA A 143 15.86 2.19 2.72
C ALA A 143 17.13 1.34 2.81
N MET A 144 17.27 0.48 3.83
CA MET A 144 18.38 -0.49 3.89
C MET A 144 18.11 -1.72 3.03
N GLU A 145 16.95 -2.36 3.19
CA GLU A 145 16.58 -3.55 2.43
C GLU A 145 15.88 -3.22 1.11
N TYR A 146 15.11 -2.13 1.07
CA TYR A 146 14.35 -1.71 -0.10
C TYR A 146 14.55 -0.23 -0.43
N PRO A 147 15.78 0.20 -0.79
CA PRO A 147 16.05 1.59 -1.14
C PRO A 147 15.09 2.08 -2.24
N GLY A 148 14.33 3.13 -1.90
CA GLY A 148 13.40 3.78 -2.82
C GLY A 148 12.03 3.12 -2.96
N ALA A 149 11.70 2.10 -2.16
CA ALA A 149 10.34 1.62 -2.04
C ALA A 149 9.40 2.71 -1.51
N VAL A 150 8.12 2.65 -1.90
CA VAL A 150 7.13 3.64 -1.48
C VAL A 150 6.98 3.65 0.04
N GLU A 151 6.98 2.47 0.68
CA GLU A 151 6.93 2.37 2.16
C GLU A 151 8.12 3.07 2.81
N ASP A 152 9.34 2.70 2.44
CA ASP A 152 10.56 3.28 3.00
C ASP A 152 10.66 4.79 2.74
N ALA A 153 10.37 5.24 1.52
CA ALA A 153 10.40 6.66 1.18
C ALA A 153 9.33 7.47 1.92
N SER A 154 8.15 6.88 2.15
CA SER A 154 7.10 7.46 3.01
C SER A 154 7.55 7.58 4.47
N ASN A 155 8.19 6.52 4.98
CA ASN A 155 8.70 6.47 6.34
C ASN A 155 9.75 7.58 6.58
N ILE A 156 10.72 7.70 5.66
CA ILE A 156 11.77 8.73 5.68
C ILE A 156 11.21 10.15 5.64
N MET A 157 10.12 10.39 4.90
CA MET A 157 9.50 11.72 4.79
C MET A 157 8.54 12.07 5.94
N GLY A 158 8.45 11.23 6.98
CA GLY A 158 7.62 11.49 8.16
C GLY A 158 6.21 10.91 8.11
N ILE A 159 5.92 10.01 7.15
CA ILE A 159 4.62 9.34 7.02
C ILE A 159 4.79 7.84 7.35
N PRO A 160 4.29 7.36 8.51
CA PRO A 160 4.31 5.93 8.81
C PRO A 160 3.63 5.12 7.71
N ALA A 161 4.29 4.06 7.26
CA ALA A 161 3.86 3.31 6.09
C ALA A 161 4.08 1.81 6.25
N ILE A 162 3.33 1.04 5.46
CA ILE A 162 3.46 -0.42 5.37
C ILE A 162 3.36 -0.85 3.91
N THR A 163 4.00 -1.98 3.59
CA THR A 163 3.70 -2.74 2.38
C THR A 163 2.91 -3.99 2.73
N CYS A 164 1.83 -4.25 2.01
CA CYS A 164 0.99 -5.43 2.20
C CYS A 164 1.06 -6.31 0.95
N GLU A 165 1.30 -7.61 1.14
CA GLU A 165 1.41 -8.59 0.06
C GLU A 165 0.30 -9.63 0.16
N SER A 166 -0.34 -9.93 -0.97
CA SER A 166 -1.21 -11.09 -1.15
C SER A 166 -0.55 -12.12 -2.07
N LEU A 167 -0.70 -13.41 -1.77
CA LEU A 167 -0.11 -14.47 -2.59
C LEU A 167 -0.90 -14.65 -3.88
N SER A 168 -0.33 -14.24 -5.01
CA SER A 168 -0.83 -14.46 -6.36
C SER A 168 0.29 -14.27 -7.37
N ASN A 169 0.38 -15.16 -8.36
CA ASN A 169 1.35 -14.97 -9.45
C ASN A 169 1.00 -13.70 -10.24
N HIS A 170 2.04 -12.97 -10.66
CA HIS A 170 1.85 -11.77 -11.47
C HIS A 170 1.02 -12.05 -12.73
N GLY A 171 0.15 -11.13 -13.10
CA GLY A 171 -0.77 -11.25 -14.23
C GLY A 171 -1.97 -12.17 -13.98
N THR A 172 -2.11 -12.71 -12.76
CA THR A 172 -3.18 -13.65 -12.42
C THR A 172 -3.87 -13.27 -11.11
N VAL A 173 -5.03 -13.88 -10.87
CA VAL A 173 -5.78 -13.75 -9.62
C VAL A 173 -5.92 -15.13 -8.97
N ARG A 174 -5.07 -15.44 -7.99
CA ARG A 174 -5.21 -16.65 -7.17
C ARG A 174 -6.47 -16.57 -6.30
N SER A 175 -7.16 -17.69 -6.11
CA SER A 175 -8.30 -17.75 -5.20
C SER A 175 -7.95 -17.20 -3.81
N GLY A 176 -8.82 -16.35 -3.28
CA GLY A 176 -8.65 -15.69 -1.97
C GLY A 176 -7.68 -14.51 -1.93
N SER A 177 -6.88 -14.25 -2.98
CA SER A 177 -5.89 -13.15 -2.99
C SER A 177 -6.56 -11.77 -2.91
N VAL A 178 -7.64 -11.54 -3.66
CA VAL A 178 -8.42 -10.30 -3.61
C VAL A 178 -8.99 -10.06 -2.21
N SER A 179 -9.60 -11.08 -1.61
CA SER A 179 -10.13 -10.98 -0.24
C SER A 179 -9.03 -10.70 0.77
N ARG A 180 -7.84 -11.30 0.61
CA ARG A 180 -6.70 -11.04 1.48
C ARG A 180 -6.26 -9.57 1.41
N SER A 181 -6.06 -9.04 0.21
CA SER A 181 -5.71 -7.63 0.01
C SER A 181 -6.79 -6.71 0.59
N PHE A 182 -8.06 -7.01 0.34
CA PHE A 182 -9.19 -6.24 0.88
C PHE A 182 -9.18 -6.21 2.41
N TYR A 183 -8.95 -7.35 3.07
CA TYR A 183 -8.86 -7.36 4.53
C TYR A 183 -7.66 -6.57 5.06
N GLN A 184 -6.49 -6.64 4.40
CA GLN A 184 -5.34 -5.80 4.78
C GLN A 184 -5.69 -4.29 4.72
N MET A 185 -6.46 -3.87 3.71
CA MET A 185 -6.94 -2.48 3.55
C MET A 185 -7.94 -2.09 4.63
N VAL A 186 -8.93 -2.95 4.91
CA VAL A 186 -9.92 -2.73 5.98
C VAL A 186 -9.24 -2.60 7.34
N PHE A 187 -8.26 -3.46 7.65
CA PHE A 187 -7.56 -3.40 8.93
C PHE A 187 -6.62 -2.19 9.04
N LEU A 188 -6.10 -1.65 7.92
CA LEU A 188 -5.45 -0.35 7.94
C LEU A 188 -6.44 0.78 8.29
N ALA A 189 -7.64 0.80 7.70
CA ALA A 189 -8.67 1.79 8.05
C ALA A 189 -9.09 1.69 9.53
N ARG A 190 -9.26 0.46 10.05
CA ARG A 190 -9.60 0.22 11.47
C ARG A 190 -8.49 0.60 12.43
N TYR A 191 -7.22 0.33 12.09
CA TYR A 191 -6.07 0.79 12.86
C TYR A 191 -6.11 2.31 13.05
N ALA A 192 -6.43 3.02 11.96
CA ALA A 192 -6.58 4.47 11.94
C ALA A 192 -7.90 4.97 12.55
N LYS A 193 -8.76 4.07 13.05
CA LYS A 193 -10.08 4.35 13.64
C LYS A 193 -11.02 5.11 12.69
N LEU A 194 -10.94 4.83 11.39
CA LEU A 194 -11.75 5.50 10.37
C LEU A 194 -13.08 4.80 10.09
N VAL A 195 -13.15 3.49 10.35
CA VAL A 195 -14.30 2.60 10.13
C VAL A 195 -14.38 1.50 11.19
#